data_AF-A0A293MCH3-F1
#
_entry.id   AF-A0A293MCH3-F1
#
_cell.length_a   1.000
_cell.length_b   1.000
_cell.length_c   1.000
_cell.angle_alpha   90.00
_cell.angle_beta   90.00
_cell.angle_gamma   90.00
#
_symmetry.space_group_name_H-M   'P 1'
#
loop_
_entity.id
_entity.type
_entity.pdbx_description
1 polymer ?
#
loop_
_entity_poly.entity_id
_entity_poly.type
_entity_poly.pdbx_seq_one_letter_code
_entity_poly.pdbx_strand_id
1 'polypeptide(L)'
;MSDSPKPILGSRVNQLDAAELDEELFTVFKSRLNDALKYVNDNFVASYEPEVKAVLKAVLFGFPLWSSASTVGQRLLGLEYFAGKESFSRISKKQIAVFLTLTVALPWFKERLLQLWLRRLPHGSKVEHAITCLEAAVQCANVINFILFLRNGVFHSLPTRVMKICNGHANPQFLREVQYDHMNRELLWHGFAEFLSFSAPLINLYSIKNTVRRVPFLRSSKTSIRCPQG
;
A
#
# COMPACT_ATOMS: atom_id res chain seq x y z
N MET A 1 -9.88 18.28 31.93
CA MET A 1 -9.23 16.95 31.90
C MET A 1 -9.89 16.20 30.76
N SER A 2 -9.30 16.23 29.56
CA SER A 2 -9.93 15.65 28.37
C SER A 2 -9.70 14.15 28.40
N ASP A 3 -10.74 13.37 28.74
CA ASP A 3 -10.74 11.92 28.57
C ASP A 3 -10.57 11.64 27.08
N SER A 4 -9.33 11.36 26.68
CA SER A 4 -9.05 10.93 25.32
C SER A 4 -9.72 9.57 25.15
N PRO A 5 -10.54 9.37 24.10
CA PRO A 5 -11.22 8.10 23.90
C PRO A 5 -10.20 6.96 23.88
N LYS A 6 -10.52 5.87 24.58
CA LYS A 6 -9.65 4.70 24.62
C LYS A 6 -9.45 4.20 23.18
N PRO A 7 -8.19 4.03 22.73
CA PRO A 7 -7.93 3.60 21.37
C PRO A 7 -8.46 2.19 21.13
N ILE A 8 -8.97 1.97 19.92
CA ILE A 8 -9.58 0.71 19.51
C ILE A 8 -8.63 0.04 18.52
N LEU A 9 -8.42 -1.27 18.68
CA LEU A 9 -7.59 -2.02 17.74
C LEU A 9 -8.14 -1.90 16.31
N GLY A 10 -7.27 -1.66 15.33
CA GLY A 10 -7.68 -1.53 13.94
C GLY A 10 -8.26 -2.84 13.39
N SER A 11 -9.19 -2.73 12.44
CA SER A 11 -9.65 -3.89 11.67
C SER A 11 -8.47 -4.57 10.98
N ARG A 12 -8.51 -5.91 10.86
CA ARG A 12 -7.47 -6.69 10.17
C ARG A 12 -7.28 -6.24 8.73
N VAL A 13 -8.40 -5.89 8.08
CA VAL A 13 -8.43 -5.40 6.70
C VAL A 13 -7.70 -4.06 6.62
N ASN A 14 -8.11 -3.07 7.42
CA ASN A 14 -7.45 -1.76 7.44
C ASN A 14 -5.95 -1.85 7.77
N GLN A 15 -5.55 -2.76 8.66
CA GLN A 15 -4.14 -2.97 8.97
C GLN A 15 -3.34 -3.53 7.79
N LEU A 16 -3.94 -4.44 7.01
CA LEU A 16 -3.32 -5.02 5.83
C LEU A 16 -3.31 -4.01 4.68
N ASP A 17 -4.41 -3.31 4.47
CA ASP A 17 -4.55 -2.26 3.46
C ASP A 17 -3.56 -1.12 3.71
N ALA A 18 -3.36 -0.71 4.97
CA ALA A 18 -2.34 0.29 5.31
C ALA A 18 -0.93 -0.16 4.90
N ALA A 19 -0.60 -1.43 5.13
CA ALA A 19 0.70 -1.98 4.79
C ALA A 19 0.89 -2.12 3.27
N GLU A 20 -0.16 -2.50 2.55
CA GLU A 20 -0.15 -2.55 1.07
C GLU A 20 0.04 -1.14 0.50
N LEU A 21 -0.72 -0.16 1.00
CA LEU A 21 -0.67 1.22 0.54
C LEU A 21 0.71 1.85 0.78
N ASP A 22 1.38 1.50 1.86
CA ASP A 22 2.75 1.92 2.15
C ASP A 22 3.77 1.33 1.15
N GLU A 23 3.60 0.06 0.74
CA GLU A 23 4.45 -0.54 -0.30
C GLU A 23 4.14 0.03 -1.68
N GLU A 24 2.87 0.24 -2.03
CA GLU A 24 2.48 0.91 -3.28
C GLU A 24 3.07 2.33 -3.35
N LEU A 25 2.93 3.12 -2.28
CA LEU A 25 3.53 4.44 -2.17
C LEU A 25 5.03 4.38 -2.40
N PHE A 26 5.71 3.43 -1.75
CA PHE A 26 7.13 3.21 -1.93
C PHE A 26 7.49 2.91 -3.40
N THR A 27 6.74 2.04 -4.08
CA THR A 27 6.99 1.69 -5.49
C THR A 27 6.82 2.88 -6.43
N VAL A 28 5.76 3.69 -6.23
CA VAL A 28 5.50 4.88 -7.03
C VAL A 28 6.63 5.89 -6.85
N PHE A 29 7.02 6.19 -5.62
CA PHE A 29 8.12 7.11 -5.34
C PHE A 29 9.45 6.58 -5.89
N LYS A 30 9.73 5.28 -5.74
CA LYS A 30 10.93 4.65 -6.32
C LYS A 30 10.96 4.81 -7.83
N SER A 31 9.84 4.59 -8.52
CA SER A 31 9.75 4.75 -9.98
C SER A 31 10.05 6.19 -10.40
N ARG A 32 9.44 7.19 -9.73
CA ARG A 32 9.69 8.61 -10.05
C ARG A 32 11.13 9.02 -9.78
N LEU A 33 11.72 8.52 -8.70
CA LEU A 33 13.11 8.76 -8.36
C LEU A 33 14.05 8.13 -9.39
N ASN A 34 13.77 6.90 -9.81
CA ASN A 34 14.55 6.24 -10.86
C ASN A 34 14.46 7.02 -12.19
N ASP A 35 13.27 7.46 -12.58
CA ASP A 35 13.08 8.30 -13.78
C ASP A 35 13.91 9.60 -13.74
N ALA A 36 14.01 10.23 -12.57
CA ALA A 36 14.83 11.43 -12.38
C ALA A 36 16.35 11.11 -12.43
N LEU A 37 16.76 9.97 -11.89
CA LEU A 37 18.17 9.55 -11.83
C LEU A 37 18.71 8.97 -13.14
N LYS A 38 17.85 8.58 -14.09
CA LYS A 38 18.25 8.07 -15.42
C LYS A 38 19.25 8.98 -16.15
N TYR A 39 19.20 10.29 -15.91
CA TYR A 39 20.05 11.27 -16.58
C TYR A 39 21.40 11.52 -15.90
N VAL A 40 21.61 11.01 -14.68
CA VAL A 40 22.79 11.37 -13.86
C VAL A 40 23.97 10.45 -14.18
N ASN A 41 23.78 9.13 -14.18
CA ASN A 41 24.75 8.13 -14.69
C ASN A 41 24.23 6.70 -14.43
N ASP A 42 24.21 5.84 -15.44
CA ASP A 42 23.64 4.47 -15.32
C ASP A 42 24.45 3.57 -14.35
N ASN A 43 25.78 3.72 -14.37
CA ASN A 43 26.69 2.97 -13.48
C ASN A 43 26.55 3.34 -11.98
N PHE A 44 26.18 4.59 -11.68
CA PHE A 44 25.97 5.03 -10.30
C PHE A 44 24.62 4.53 -9.78
N VAL A 45 23.58 4.48 -10.62
CA VAL A 45 22.25 3.99 -10.21
C VAL A 45 22.30 2.51 -9.81
N ALA A 46 22.97 1.66 -10.60
CA ALA A 46 23.06 0.22 -10.31
C ALA A 46 23.83 -0.10 -9.02
N SER A 47 24.88 0.67 -8.69
CA SER A 47 25.70 0.42 -7.50
C SER A 47 25.11 0.99 -6.21
N TYR A 48 24.24 2.00 -6.30
CA TYR A 48 23.63 2.67 -5.15
C TYR A 48 22.13 2.38 -5.00
N GLU A 49 21.57 1.48 -5.82
CA GLU A 49 20.15 1.09 -5.73
C GLU A 49 19.70 0.70 -4.31
N PRO A 50 20.42 -0.17 -3.56
CA PRO A 50 19.97 -0.55 -2.22
C PRO A 50 20.07 0.62 -1.23
N GLU A 51 21.06 1.50 -1.35
CA GLU A 51 21.19 2.70 -0.52
C GLU A 51 20.04 3.68 -0.79
N VAL A 52 19.73 3.95 -2.06
CA VAL A 52 18.62 4.82 -2.47
C VAL A 52 17.29 4.25 -1.97
N LYS A 53 17.08 2.93 -2.09
CA LYS A 53 15.91 2.22 -1.57
C LYS A 53 15.77 2.42 -0.06
N ALA A 54 16.86 2.22 0.69
CA ALA A 54 16.86 2.34 2.15
C ALA A 54 16.63 3.78 2.62
N VAL A 55 17.29 4.76 2.00
CA VAL A 55 17.10 6.19 2.31
C VAL A 55 15.67 6.60 2.01
N LEU A 56 15.12 6.21 0.86
CA LEU A 56 13.74 6.51 0.51
C LEU A 56 12.76 5.91 1.53
N LYS A 57 12.96 4.65 1.91
CA LYS A 57 12.13 3.95 2.91
C LYS A 57 12.26 4.61 4.30
N ALA A 58 13.46 5.05 4.68
CA ALA A 58 13.71 5.79 5.92
C ALA A 58 13.04 7.17 5.93
N VAL A 59 13.04 7.90 4.82
CA VAL A 59 12.38 9.22 4.72
C VAL A 59 10.87 9.06 4.74
N LEU A 60 10.33 8.16 3.91
CA LEU A 60 8.89 7.94 3.78
C LEU A 60 8.26 7.44 5.07
N PHE A 61 8.90 6.52 5.79
CA PHE A 61 8.35 6.00 7.04
C PHE A 61 8.84 6.74 8.27
N GLY A 62 10.09 7.20 8.28
CA GLY A 62 10.69 7.81 9.46
C GLY A 62 10.07 9.16 9.83
N PHE A 63 9.87 10.06 8.87
CA PHE A 63 9.32 11.39 9.16
C PHE A 63 7.88 11.31 9.73
N PRO A 64 6.94 10.57 9.11
CA PRO A 64 5.60 10.37 9.67
C PRO A 64 5.60 9.66 11.02
N LEU A 65 6.42 8.60 11.20
CA LEU A 65 6.50 7.89 12.48
C LEU A 65 6.95 8.81 13.62
N TRP A 66 7.93 9.68 13.37
CA TRP A 66 8.43 10.59 14.41
C TRP A 66 7.43 11.66 14.81
N SER A 67 6.65 12.15 13.85
CA SER A 67 5.69 13.23 14.09
C SER A 67 4.36 12.72 14.65
N SER A 68 3.82 11.62 14.11
CA SER A 68 2.44 11.20 14.32
C SER A 68 2.30 9.73 14.77
N ALA A 69 3.41 9.03 15.04
CA ALA A 69 3.41 7.61 15.39
C ALA A 69 2.63 6.71 14.40
N SER A 70 2.51 7.14 13.15
CA SER A 70 1.80 6.44 12.07
C SER A 70 2.63 6.49 10.79
N THR A 71 2.54 5.45 9.97
CA THR A 71 3.01 5.52 8.58
C THR A 71 2.05 6.34 7.72
N VAL A 72 2.43 6.63 6.48
CA VAL A 72 1.58 7.38 5.56
C VAL A 72 0.30 6.60 5.26
N GLY A 73 0.41 5.31 4.94
CA GLY A 73 -0.73 4.43 4.66
C GLY A 73 -1.64 4.28 5.87
N GLN A 74 -1.06 4.13 7.07
CA GLN A 74 -1.84 4.11 8.31
C GLN A 74 -2.59 5.41 8.56
N ARG A 75 -1.95 6.56 8.34
CA ARG A 75 -2.58 7.86 8.51
C ARG A 75 -3.77 8.06 7.57
N LEU A 76 -3.68 7.56 6.34
CA LEU A 76 -4.79 7.59 5.38
C LEU A 76 -5.99 6.77 5.86
N LEU A 77 -5.75 5.67 6.58
CA LEU A 77 -6.79 4.82 7.17
C LEU A 77 -7.09 5.17 8.65
N GLY A 78 -6.53 6.25 9.18
CA GLY A 78 -6.72 6.69 10.57
C GLY A 78 -6.15 5.77 11.64
N LEU A 79 -5.15 4.96 11.27
CA LEU A 79 -4.42 4.06 12.14
C LEU A 79 -3.17 4.74 12.72
N GLU A 80 -2.85 4.40 13.96
CA GLU A 80 -1.66 4.81 14.69
C GLU A 80 -1.05 3.61 15.43
N TYR A 81 0.27 3.68 15.67
CA TYR A 81 0.99 2.69 16.44
C TYR A 81 0.91 2.96 17.94
N PHE A 82 0.54 1.92 18.69
CA PHE A 82 0.49 1.92 20.15
C PHE A 82 1.45 0.90 20.73
N ALA A 83 2.08 1.25 21.86
CA ALA A 83 2.91 0.34 22.62
C ALA A 83 2.06 -0.51 23.58
N GLY A 84 2.07 -1.82 23.34
CA GLY A 84 1.37 -2.82 24.15
C GLY A 84 -0.10 -3.01 23.80
N LYS A 85 -0.61 -4.23 24.03
CA LYS A 85 -2.02 -4.60 23.80
C LYS A 85 -2.97 -4.07 24.87
N GLU A 86 -2.49 -3.88 26.10
CA GLU A 86 -3.37 -3.61 27.25
C GLU A 86 -3.32 -2.16 27.72
N SER A 87 -2.17 -1.51 27.63
CA SER A 87 -2.01 -0.16 28.15
C SER A 87 -2.18 0.94 27.09
N PHE A 88 -2.25 0.56 25.79
CA PHE A 88 -2.33 1.44 24.63
C PHE A 88 -1.58 2.78 24.81
N SER A 89 -0.35 2.68 25.32
CA SER A 89 0.48 3.86 25.52
C SER A 89 1.00 4.35 24.17
N ARG A 90 1.15 5.67 24.00
CA ARG A 90 1.83 6.21 22.81
C ARG A 90 3.24 5.63 22.73
N ILE A 91 3.63 5.16 21.55
CA ILE A 91 4.92 4.53 21.31
C ILE A 91 6.08 5.48 21.65
N SER A 92 7.12 4.95 22.31
CA SER A 92 8.29 5.76 22.65
C SER A 92 9.10 6.10 21.39
N LYS A 93 9.69 7.30 21.34
CA LYS A 93 10.61 7.70 20.26
C LYS A 93 11.78 6.72 20.08
N LYS A 94 12.22 6.08 21.17
CA LYS A 94 13.24 5.02 21.12
C LYS A 94 12.72 3.75 20.44
N GLN A 95 11.49 3.34 20.75
CA GLN A 95 10.86 2.18 20.11
C GLN A 95 10.61 2.43 18.62
N ILE A 96 10.18 3.65 18.27
CA ILE A 96 10.08 4.10 16.86
C ILE A 96 11.42 3.97 16.16
N ALA A 97 12.50 4.48 16.76
CA ALA A 97 13.83 4.42 16.15
C ALA A 97 14.29 2.97 15.96
N VAL A 98 14.10 2.09 16.95
CA VAL A 98 14.45 0.67 16.84
C VAL A 98 13.57 -0.03 15.79
N PHE A 99 12.29 0.32 15.71
CA PHE A 99 11.38 -0.22 14.68
C PHE A 99 11.81 0.19 13.28
N LEU A 100 12.12 1.47 13.08
CA LEU A 100 12.58 2.00 11.81
C LEU A 100 13.92 1.37 11.41
N THR A 101 14.86 1.23 12.34
CA THR A 101 16.14 0.56 12.04
C THR A 101 15.93 -0.91 11.72
N LEU A 102 15.05 -1.62 12.44
CA LEU A 102 14.78 -3.03 12.15
C LEU A 102 14.06 -3.23 10.82
N THR A 103 13.18 -2.32 10.42
CA THR A 103 12.41 -2.44 9.17
C THR A 103 13.19 -1.96 7.94
N VAL A 104 14.06 -0.97 8.08
CA VAL A 104 14.82 -0.39 6.96
C VAL A 104 16.25 -0.93 6.89
N ALA A 105 16.96 -0.99 8.01
CA ALA A 105 18.37 -1.39 8.03
C ALA A 105 18.53 -2.91 7.86
N LEU A 106 17.59 -3.73 8.31
CA LEU A 106 17.66 -5.18 8.16
C LEU A 106 17.61 -5.64 6.69
N PRO A 107 16.66 -5.20 5.85
CA PRO A 107 16.67 -5.55 4.43
C PRO A 107 17.85 -4.91 3.68
N TRP A 108 18.22 -3.67 4.01
CA TRP A 108 19.41 -3.03 3.43
C TRP A 108 20.69 -3.81 3.74
N PHE A 109 20.87 -4.18 5.02
CA PHE A 109 22.02 -4.94 5.46
C PHE A 109 22.04 -6.32 4.81
N LYS A 110 20.89 -6.99 4.68
CA LYS A 110 20.79 -8.25 3.93
C LYS A 110 21.24 -8.07 2.48
N GLU A 111 20.73 -7.08 1.76
CA GLU A 111 21.07 -6.82 0.35
C GLU A 111 22.57 -6.50 0.18
N ARG A 112 23.12 -5.64 1.05
CA ARG A 112 24.54 -5.26 1.03
C ARG A 112 25.46 -6.39 1.45
N LEU A 113 25.08 -7.13 2.50
CA LEU A 113 25.83 -8.30 2.98
C LEU A 113 25.84 -9.38 1.90
N LEU A 114 24.70 -9.63 1.25
CA LEU A 114 24.60 -10.59 0.14
C LEU A 114 25.49 -10.15 -1.02
N GLN A 115 25.44 -8.89 -1.46
CA GLN A 115 26.26 -8.37 -2.56
C GLN A 115 27.77 -8.41 -2.26
N LEU A 116 28.20 -8.10 -1.03
CA LEU A 116 29.61 -8.06 -0.65
C LEU A 116 30.18 -9.44 -0.27
N TRP A 117 29.40 -10.26 0.43
CA TRP A 117 29.86 -11.54 0.97
C TRP A 117 29.70 -12.70 -0.03
N LEU A 118 28.62 -12.79 -0.82
CA LEU A 118 28.53 -13.86 -1.83
C LEU A 118 29.60 -13.74 -2.91
N ARG A 119 30.04 -12.52 -3.26
CA ARG A 119 31.14 -12.34 -4.23
C ARG A 119 32.50 -12.81 -3.71
N ARG A 120 32.67 -12.93 -2.39
CA ARG A 120 33.94 -13.30 -1.75
C ARG A 120 33.96 -14.73 -1.20
N LEU A 121 32.81 -15.36 -1.03
CA LEU A 121 32.73 -16.72 -0.49
C LEU A 121 32.99 -17.75 -1.60
N PRO A 122 33.87 -18.75 -1.36
CA PRO A 122 33.98 -19.89 -2.26
C PRO A 122 32.66 -20.65 -2.29
N HIS A 123 32.14 -20.88 -3.50
CA HIS A 123 30.89 -21.59 -3.76
C HIS A 123 30.98 -22.99 -3.11
N GLY A 124 30.06 -23.32 -2.19
CA GLY A 124 30.02 -24.63 -1.52
C GLY A 124 30.49 -24.68 -0.07
N SER A 125 30.66 -23.54 0.60
CA SER A 125 30.96 -23.52 2.05
C SER A 125 29.71 -23.78 2.91
N LYS A 126 29.89 -24.35 4.10
CA LYS A 126 28.81 -24.54 5.12
C LYS A 126 28.07 -23.23 5.45
N VAL A 127 28.72 -22.09 5.22
CA VAL A 127 28.17 -20.75 5.46
C VAL A 127 27.01 -20.45 4.52
N GLU A 128 27.10 -20.86 3.25
CA GLU A 128 26.03 -20.68 2.28
C GLU A 128 24.77 -21.43 2.70
N HIS A 129 24.93 -22.69 3.14
CA HIS A 129 23.82 -23.50 3.67
C HIS A 129 23.23 -22.89 4.95
N ALA A 130 24.07 -22.34 5.83
CA ALA A 130 23.60 -21.67 7.04
C ALA A 130 22.79 -20.39 6.73
N ILE A 131 23.23 -19.60 5.75
CA ILE A 131 22.50 -18.40 5.29
C ILE A 131 21.15 -18.79 4.69
N THR A 132 21.12 -19.79 3.81
CA THR A 132 19.89 -20.28 3.19
C THR A 132 18.93 -20.88 4.23
N CYS A 133 19.45 -21.63 5.21
CA CYS A 133 18.64 -22.16 6.30
C CYS A 133 18.06 -21.05 7.19
N LEU A 134 18.85 -20.02 7.50
CA LEU A 134 18.39 -18.86 8.25
C LEU A 134 17.33 -18.08 7.48
N GLU A 135 17.50 -17.90 6.17
CA GLU A 135 16.49 -17.28 5.31
C GLU A 135 15.18 -18.09 5.30
N ALA A 136 15.26 -19.41 5.14
CA ALA A 136 14.10 -20.29 5.21
C ALA A 136 13.42 -20.20 6.60
N ALA A 137 14.19 -20.18 7.69
CA ALA A 137 13.66 -20.03 9.04
C ALA A 137 12.91 -18.70 9.24
N VAL A 138 13.45 -17.59 8.72
CA VAL A 138 12.78 -16.27 8.76
C VAL A 138 11.50 -16.28 7.91
N GLN A 139 11.50 -16.92 6.74
CA GLN A 139 10.29 -17.07 5.92
C GLN A 139 9.22 -17.90 6.64
N CYS A 140 9.58 -19.04 7.23
CA CYS A 140 8.67 -19.83 8.06
C CYS A 140 8.11 -19.02 9.23
N ALA A 141 8.96 -18.24 9.92
CA ALA A 141 8.53 -17.36 11.00
C ALA A 141 7.54 -16.28 10.51
N ASN A 142 7.74 -15.72 9.32
CA ASN A 142 6.80 -14.77 8.71
C ASN A 142 5.45 -15.42 8.39
N VAL A 143 5.44 -16.64 7.84
CA VAL A 143 4.20 -17.38 7.56
C VAL A 143 3.45 -17.70 8.85
N ILE A 144 4.15 -18.19 9.88
CA ILE A 144 3.56 -18.45 11.20
C ILE A 144 3.04 -17.13 11.81
N ASN A 145 3.78 -16.04 11.66
CA ASN A 145 3.33 -14.72 12.11
C ASN A 145 2.03 -14.31 11.42
N PHE A 146 1.96 -14.48 10.10
CA PHE A 146 0.80 -14.17 9.28
C PHE A 146 -0.42 -15.03 9.65
N ILE A 147 -0.26 -16.34 9.86
CA ILE A 147 -1.37 -17.21 10.32
C ILE A 147 -1.87 -16.75 11.69
N LEU A 148 -0.96 -16.44 12.62
CA LEU A 148 -1.33 -15.92 13.94
C LEU A 148 -1.95 -14.52 13.87
N PHE A 149 -1.56 -13.71 12.88
CA PHE A 149 -2.21 -12.44 12.57
C PHE A 149 -3.63 -12.66 12.05
N LEU A 150 -3.86 -13.59 11.12
CA LEU A 150 -5.20 -13.92 10.64
C LEU A 150 -6.10 -14.43 11.77
N ARG A 151 -5.56 -15.10 12.78
CA ARG A 151 -6.33 -15.55 13.95
C ARG A 151 -6.60 -14.44 14.96
N ASN A 152 -5.58 -13.65 15.34
CA ASN A 152 -5.66 -12.71 16.45
C ASN A 152 -5.92 -11.26 16.02
N GLY A 153 -5.44 -10.84 14.85
CA GLY A 153 -5.62 -9.51 14.26
C GLY A 153 -4.79 -8.39 14.87
N VAL A 154 -3.72 -8.69 15.62
CA VAL A 154 -2.99 -7.68 16.40
C VAL A 154 -1.68 -7.23 15.73
N PHE A 155 -0.87 -8.17 15.23
CA PHE A 155 0.49 -7.90 14.74
C PHE A 155 0.64 -8.38 13.29
N HIS A 156 0.66 -7.45 12.32
CA HIS A 156 0.76 -7.79 10.90
C HIS A 156 2.16 -8.25 10.47
N SER A 157 3.22 -7.87 11.20
CA SER A 157 4.62 -8.13 10.82
C SER A 157 5.45 -8.69 11.97
N LEU A 158 6.53 -9.44 11.66
CA LEU A 158 7.45 -9.92 12.70
C LEU A 158 8.06 -8.79 13.55
N PRO A 159 8.53 -7.66 12.97
CA PRO A 159 9.05 -6.53 13.75
C PRO A 159 8.04 -5.97 14.75
N THR A 160 6.77 -5.83 14.34
CA THR A 160 5.71 -5.35 15.24
C THR A 160 5.44 -6.33 16.38
N ARG A 161 5.52 -7.65 16.12
CA ARG A 161 5.38 -8.68 17.17
C ARG A 161 6.54 -8.66 18.17
N VAL A 162 7.78 -8.55 17.69
CA VAL A 162 8.97 -8.50 18.57
C VAL A 162 8.91 -7.29 19.48
N MET A 163 8.49 -6.14 18.96
CA MET A 163 8.39 -4.89 19.73
C MET A 163 7.07 -4.72 20.47
N LYS A 164 6.11 -5.65 20.30
CA LYS A 164 4.75 -5.59 20.86
C LYS A 164 4.04 -4.27 20.52
N ILE A 165 4.17 -3.84 19.26
CA ILE A 165 3.52 -2.65 18.72
C ILE A 165 2.20 -3.05 18.08
N CYS A 166 1.10 -2.41 18.48
CA CYS A 166 -0.24 -2.69 17.96
C CYS A 166 -0.73 -1.55 17.07
N ASN A 167 -1.52 -1.86 16.05
CA ASN A 167 -2.20 -0.86 15.22
C ASN A 167 -3.58 -0.55 15.79
N GLY A 168 -3.86 0.71 16.10
CA GLY A 168 -5.16 1.14 16.62
C GLY A 168 -5.62 2.46 16.04
N HIS A 169 -6.88 2.81 16.25
CA HIS A 169 -7.39 4.14 15.93
C HIS A 169 -7.26 5.03 17.17
N ALA A 170 -6.56 6.15 17.03
CA ALA A 170 -6.48 7.16 18.10
C ALA A 170 -7.80 7.92 18.27
N ASN A 171 -8.58 8.07 17.19
CA ASN A 171 -9.92 8.63 17.24
C ASN A 171 -10.93 7.64 16.64
N PRO A 172 -11.88 7.10 17.43
CA PRO A 172 -12.91 6.18 16.92
C PRO A 172 -13.87 6.85 15.92
N GLN A 173 -13.93 8.18 15.85
CA GLN A 173 -14.78 8.90 14.88
C GLN A 173 -14.31 8.69 13.44
N PHE A 174 -12.99 8.57 13.22
CA PHE A 174 -12.41 8.38 11.88
C PHE A 174 -12.84 7.04 11.25
N LEU A 175 -12.95 6.01 12.09
CA LEU A 175 -13.43 4.68 11.69
C LEU A 175 -14.85 4.76 11.09
N ARG A 176 -15.68 5.64 11.68
CA ARG A 176 -17.06 5.86 11.26
C ARG A 176 -17.13 6.58 9.91
N GLU A 177 -16.28 7.58 9.68
CA GLU A 177 -16.26 8.39 8.47
C GLU A 177 -15.90 7.59 7.22
N VAL A 178 -14.85 6.76 7.27
CA VAL A 178 -14.45 5.91 6.13
C VAL A 178 -15.56 4.90 5.76
N GLN A 179 -16.24 4.34 6.76
CA GLN A 179 -17.38 3.46 6.52
C GLN A 179 -18.57 4.20 5.89
N TYR A 180 -18.80 5.46 6.27
CA TYR A 180 -19.87 6.27 5.69
C TYR A 180 -19.63 6.58 4.22
N ASP A 181 -18.42 6.89 3.80
CA ASP A 181 -18.14 7.19 2.39
C ASP A 181 -18.42 6.00 1.47
N HIS A 182 -18.04 4.79 1.91
CA HIS A 182 -18.32 3.58 1.14
C HIS A 182 -19.83 3.28 1.09
N MET A 183 -20.48 3.27 2.25
CA MET A 183 -21.92 3.03 2.35
C MET A 183 -22.72 4.08 1.56
N ASN A 184 -22.34 5.35 1.63
CA ASN A 184 -23.01 6.42 0.89
C ASN A 184 -22.85 6.24 -0.62
N ARG A 185 -21.67 5.84 -1.10
CA ARG A 185 -21.47 5.54 -2.53
C ARG A 185 -22.32 4.38 -2.98
N GLU A 186 -22.36 3.29 -2.22
CA GLU A 186 -23.20 2.14 -2.54
C GLU A 186 -24.68 2.51 -2.55
N LEU A 187 -25.15 3.22 -1.52
CA LEU A 187 -26.54 3.69 -1.43
C LEU A 187 -26.90 4.61 -2.61
N LEU A 188 -25.99 5.52 -2.98
CA LEU A 188 -26.18 6.40 -4.14
C LEU A 188 -26.24 5.60 -5.44
N TRP A 189 -25.34 4.63 -5.64
CA TRP A 189 -25.33 3.80 -6.84
C TRP A 189 -26.57 2.92 -6.94
N HIS A 190 -27.00 2.32 -5.83
CA HIS A 190 -28.22 1.52 -5.77
C HIS A 190 -29.46 2.38 -6.02
N GLY A 191 -29.59 3.53 -5.34
CA GLY A 191 -30.72 4.44 -5.54
C GLY A 191 -30.75 5.02 -6.96
N PHE A 192 -29.58 5.32 -7.53
CA PHE A 192 -29.47 5.77 -8.93
C PHE A 192 -29.87 4.68 -9.93
N ALA A 193 -29.47 3.42 -9.70
CA ALA A 193 -29.85 2.29 -10.54
C ALA A 193 -31.36 1.99 -10.47
N GLU A 194 -31.96 2.13 -9.29
CA GLU A 194 -33.41 1.99 -9.10
C GLU A 194 -34.17 3.09 -9.85
N PHE A 195 -33.72 4.35 -9.73
CA PHE A 195 -34.26 5.47 -10.51
C PHE A 195 -34.17 5.25 -12.03
N LEU A 196 -33.02 4.77 -12.51
CA LEU A 196 -32.84 4.42 -13.93
C LEU A 196 -33.74 3.28 -14.37
N SER A 197 -33.96 2.27 -13.52
CA SER A 197 -34.83 1.13 -13.83
C SER A 197 -36.29 1.58 -13.99
N PHE A 198 -36.75 2.54 -13.19
CA PHE A 198 -38.06 3.16 -13.37
C PHE A 198 -38.12 4.11 -14.57
N SER A 199 -37.00 4.76 -14.91
CA SER A 199 -36.91 5.67 -16.05
C SER A 199 -36.79 4.94 -17.40
N ALA A 200 -36.15 3.77 -17.43
CA ALA A 200 -35.93 2.96 -18.63
C ALA A 200 -37.21 2.67 -19.43
N PRO A 201 -38.34 2.24 -18.82
CA PRO A 201 -39.59 2.03 -19.56
C PRO A 201 -40.28 3.33 -20.00
N LEU A 202 -39.95 4.48 -19.39
CA LEU A 202 -40.52 5.79 -19.75
C LEU A 202 -39.80 6.41 -20.96
N ILE A 203 -38.60 5.95 -21.29
CA ILE A 203 -37.82 6.46 -22.41
C ILE A 203 -38.28 5.78 -23.70
N ASN A 204 -38.92 6.55 -24.58
CA ASN A 204 -39.26 6.08 -25.92
C ASN A 204 -38.00 5.93 -26.79
N LEU A 205 -37.40 4.75 -26.75
CA LEU A 205 -36.18 4.37 -27.50
C LEU A 205 -36.32 4.64 -29.01
N TYR A 206 -37.54 4.64 -29.56
CA TYR A 206 -37.78 4.95 -30.98
C TYR A 206 -37.53 6.43 -31.32
N SER A 207 -37.93 7.35 -30.46
CA SER A 207 -37.73 8.80 -30.69
C SER A 207 -36.26 9.18 -30.63
N ILE A 208 -35.53 8.61 -29.66
CA ILE A 208 -34.08 8.83 -29.51
C ILE A 208 -33.33 8.24 -30.70
N LYS A 209 -33.66 7.02 -31.15
CA LYS A 209 -33.04 6.40 -32.33
C LYS A 209 -33.23 7.22 -33.60
N ASN A 210 -34.40 7.82 -33.78
CA ASN A 210 -34.69 8.67 -34.93
C ASN A 210 -33.96 10.03 -34.84
N THR A 211 -33.77 10.55 -33.63
CA THR A 211 -33.04 11.79 -33.36
C THR A 211 -31.53 11.60 -33.53
N VAL A 212 -30.96 10.52 -33.00
CA VAL A 212 -29.54 10.14 -33.17
C VAL A 212 -29.20 9.90 -34.64
N ARG A 213 -30.10 9.25 -35.41
CA ARG A 213 -29.94 9.09 -36.87
C ARG A 213 -29.98 10.41 -37.65
N ARG A 214 -30.57 11.48 -37.07
CA ARG A 214 -30.58 12.82 -37.66
C ARG A 214 -29.36 13.66 -37.27
N VAL A 215 -28.53 13.22 -36.32
CA VAL A 215 -27.28 13.91 -35.98
C VAL A 215 -26.25 13.67 -37.09
N PRO A 216 -25.79 14.72 -37.79
CA PRO A 216 -24.96 14.58 -39.00
C PRO A 216 -23.54 14.06 -38.74
N PHE A 217 -23.14 13.87 -37.48
CA PHE A 217 -21.78 13.50 -37.09
C PHE A 217 -21.40 12.04 -37.39
N LEU A 218 -22.36 11.13 -37.59
CA LEU A 218 -22.10 9.70 -37.89
C LEU A 218 -22.24 9.32 -39.37
N ARG A 219 -22.53 10.27 -40.27
CA ARG A 219 -22.61 9.98 -41.71
C ARG A 219 -21.22 10.04 -42.34
N SER A 220 -20.37 9.12 -41.94
CA SER A 220 -19.04 8.92 -42.52
C SER A 220 -19.14 8.51 -43.99
N SER A 221 -18.26 9.13 -44.78
CA SER A 221 -17.73 8.73 -46.09
C SER A 221 -18.25 7.41 -46.66
N LYS A 222 -19.03 7.51 -47.74
CA LYS A 222 -19.04 6.47 -48.79
C LYS A 222 -18.87 7.16 -50.14
N THR A 223 -17.63 7.45 -50.49
CA THR A 223 -17.23 7.86 -51.85
C THR A 223 -17.33 6.64 -52.75
N SER A 224 -18.42 6.52 -53.51
CA SER A 224 -18.53 5.53 -54.59
C SER A 224 -17.86 6.10 -55.84
N ILE A 225 -16.70 5.54 -56.17
CA ILE A 225 -15.98 5.80 -57.42
C ILE A 225 -16.83 5.23 -58.56
N ARG A 226 -17.23 6.08 -59.51
CA ARG A 226 -17.90 5.70 -60.76
C ARG A 226 -16.93 5.96 -61.90
N CYS A 227 -16.46 4.91 -62.58
CA CYS A 227 -15.73 5.04 -63.86
C CYS A 227 -16.73 5.20 -65.03
N PRO A 228 -16.32 5.87 -66.13
CA PRO A 228 -17.22 6.27 -67.20
C PRO A 228 -17.49 5.14 -68.22
N GLN A 229 -18.64 5.27 -68.88
CA GLN A 229 -19.22 4.39 -69.89
C GLN A 229 -18.38 4.34 -71.18
N GLY A 230 -18.37 3.17 -71.82
CA GLY A 230 -18.09 2.98 -73.24
C GLY A 230 -19.27 2.25 -73.89
#